data_AF-A0A815B4R3-F1
#
_entry.id   AF-A0A815B4R3-F1
#
_cell.length_a   1.000
_cell.length_b   1.000
_cell.length_c   1.000
_cell.angle_alpha   90.00
_cell.angle_beta   90.00
_cell.angle_gamma   90.00
#
_symmetry.space_group_name_H-M   'P 1'
#
loop_
_entity.id
_entity.type
_entity.pdbx_description
1 polymer ?
#
loop_
_entity_poly.entity_id
_entity_poly.type
_entity_poly.pdbx_seq_one_letter_code
_entity_poly.pdbx_strand_id
1 'polypeptide(L)'
;MLRTTFVILLSVIIQINCQTCNDGNQSPYSTCSQNPECGCLQFSFSSTTYVCAITATSRCSQFTRCQAPNDACQQNQVCVRHTRCDSQPLCIPTSLFSDQSCPGIHITNYTSSLVPPDAQYTRPGGSSGTYYEAIQLTVPTSGHYDLSSMSGIDTHGYLYNGTFYPSNPQLNLIAYNDDGAGGSQFKIPIYLEAGVPYTLVVTTHNPGSTGPFTVVGKGPSNIYFSQIIYTTTTTRPIIVSASYNSDLTSSNPHYDRTGGGSQTYYYQAFEVRVDETGNYTFTSASSYDTYGYIYQGNFYPLMPQYNIHAKDDDGAARNQFQVTAVLRADIKYILVFTTHGPNTFGSYSVSGRGQGHIFMTPISQTFS
;
A
#
# COMPACT_ATOMS: atom_id res chain seq x y z
N MET A 1 -26.67 34.58 15.63
CA MET A 1 -25.72 34.91 16.72
C MET A 1 -25.22 33.62 17.34
N LEU A 2 -23.91 33.61 17.64
CA LEU A 2 -23.06 32.43 17.84
C LEU A 2 -23.51 31.50 18.98
N ARG A 3 -23.30 30.20 18.74
CA ARG A 3 -23.27 29.13 19.75
C ARG A 3 -22.00 29.27 20.60
N THR A 4 -22.14 29.25 21.91
CA THR A 4 -21.00 29.09 22.83
C THR A 4 -21.04 27.68 23.40
N THR A 5 -20.07 26.87 22.98
CA THR A 5 -19.81 25.53 23.52
C THR A 5 -18.93 25.68 24.76
N PHE A 6 -19.37 25.16 25.91
CA PHE A 6 -18.53 25.05 27.10
C PHE A 6 -17.62 23.82 26.99
N VAL A 7 -16.31 24.02 27.09
CA VAL A 7 -15.34 22.95 27.34
C VAL A 7 -14.94 23.07 28.81
N ILE A 8 -15.29 22.07 29.62
CA ILE A 8 -14.86 21.97 31.01
C ILE A 8 -13.45 21.39 31.01
N LEU A 9 -12.46 22.22 31.30
CA LEU A 9 -11.08 21.80 31.59
C LEU A 9 -10.91 21.71 33.10
N LEU A 10 -10.96 20.49 33.64
CA LEU A 10 -10.48 20.17 34.98
C LEU A 10 -8.99 20.55 35.06
N SER A 11 -8.69 21.65 35.75
CA SER A 11 -7.33 22.14 35.94
C SER A 11 -6.78 21.56 37.25
N VAL A 12 -5.85 20.62 37.12
CA VAL A 12 -4.99 20.19 38.23
C VAL A 12 -3.79 21.14 38.24
N ILE A 13 -3.66 21.96 39.27
CA ILE A 13 -2.54 22.89 39.45
C ILE A 13 -1.41 22.11 40.14
N ILE A 14 -0.29 21.90 39.44
CA ILE A 14 0.93 21.33 40.01
C ILE A 14 2.08 22.31 39.81
N GLN A 15 2.82 22.55 40.88
CA GLN A 15 3.99 23.40 40.91
C GLN A 15 5.19 22.66 40.28
N ILE A 16 5.69 23.17 39.14
CA ILE A 16 6.90 22.66 38.49
C ILE A 16 7.96 23.77 38.57
N ASN A 17 9.12 23.49 39.16
CA ASN A 17 10.25 24.40 39.15
C ASN A 17 10.98 24.26 37.80
N CYS A 18 10.68 25.14 36.84
CA CYS A 18 11.36 25.21 35.55
C CYS A 18 12.36 26.38 35.51
N GLN A 19 13.46 26.22 34.78
CA GLN A 19 14.43 27.29 34.52
C GLN A 19 13.78 28.42 33.70
N THR A 20 14.07 29.65 34.11
CA THR A 20 13.47 30.91 33.67
C THR A 20 13.95 31.35 32.29
N CYS A 21 13.03 31.67 31.38
CA CYS A 21 13.32 32.59 30.27
C CYS A 21 13.44 34.01 30.86
N ASN A 22 14.66 34.54 30.89
CA ASN A 22 14.93 35.88 31.42
C ASN A 22 15.12 36.82 30.22
N ASP A 23 14.19 37.74 30.00
CA ASP A 23 14.45 39.05 29.41
C ASP A 23 13.25 39.97 29.70
N GLY A 24 13.45 40.86 30.68
CA GLY A 24 12.40 41.63 31.33
C GLY A 24 11.84 42.81 30.53
N ASN A 25 11.57 42.69 29.22
CA ASN A 25 10.91 43.79 28.50
C ASN A 25 10.24 43.48 27.13
N GLN A 26 9.80 42.25 26.82
CA GLN A 26 9.03 42.01 25.59
C GLN A 26 7.81 41.09 25.77
N SER A 27 6.82 41.31 24.88
CA SER A 27 5.51 40.65 24.75
C SER A 27 5.54 39.13 25.02
N PRO A 28 4.48 38.53 25.63
CA PRO A 28 4.41 37.11 26.02
C PRO A 28 4.53 36.07 24.89
N TYR A 29 4.89 36.48 23.67
CA TYR A 29 4.99 35.64 22.49
C TYR A 29 6.38 35.60 21.83
N SER A 30 7.38 36.37 22.26
CA SER A 30 8.49 36.67 21.35
C SER A 30 9.75 35.80 21.38
N THR A 31 10.15 35.06 22.42
CA THR A 31 11.49 34.43 22.38
C THR A 31 11.66 33.13 23.19
N CYS A 32 10.96 32.08 22.77
CA CYS A 32 11.38 30.70 23.08
C CYS A 32 11.83 29.95 21.80
N SER A 33 11.30 30.36 20.63
CA SER A 33 11.60 29.79 19.31
C SER A 33 10.92 30.66 18.24
N GLN A 34 11.51 30.80 17.04
CA GLN A 34 10.80 31.37 15.87
C GLN A 34 9.81 30.38 15.24
N ASN A 35 9.66 29.17 15.80
CA ASN A 35 8.72 28.17 15.32
C ASN A 35 7.31 28.41 15.92
N PRO A 36 6.26 28.64 15.10
CA PRO A 36 4.89 28.81 15.57
C PRO A 36 4.30 27.59 16.28
N GLU A 37 4.96 26.42 16.24
CA GLU A 37 4.55 25.21 16.99
C GLU A 37 5.11 25.15 18.43
N CYS A 38 5.91 26.12 18.87
CA CYS A 38 6.38 26.21 20.25
C CYS A 38 5.64 27.35 20.98
N GLY A 39 4.91 27.05 22.06
CA GLY A 39 4.20 28.03 22.87
C GLY A 39 4.80 28.21 24.25
N CYS A 40 4.70 29.42 24.82
CA CYS A 40 4.95 29.63 26.25
C CYS A 40 3.63 29.48 27.02
N LEU A 41 3.59 28.61 28.03
CA LEU A 41 2.49 28.59 29.00
C LEU A 41 2.83 29.53 30.15
N GLN A 42 1.93 30.50 30.41
CA GLN A 42 2.02 31.40 31.55
C GLN A 42 1.47 30.69 32.79
N PHE A 43 2.31 30.52 33.82
CA PHE A 43 1.87 30.06 35.13
C PHE A 43 1.66 31.27 36.04
N SER A 44 0.47 31.38 36.60
CA SER A 44 0.09 32.51 37.46
C SER A 44 0.52 32.29 38.90
N PHE A 45 1.83 32.35 39.17
CA PHE A 45 2.36 32.57 40.53
C PHE A 45 3.58 33.49 40.43
N SER A 46 3.34 34.79 40.63
CA SER A 46 4.26 35.90 40.37
C SER A 46 4.59 36.13 38.89
N SER A 47 4.63 37.39 38.49
CA SER A 47 4.43 37.87 37.12
C SER A 47 5.60 37.70 36.15
N THR A 48 6.53 36.76 36.36
CA THR A 48 7.79 36.72 35.58
C THR A 48 8.27 35.33 35.17
N THR A 49 7.48 34.25 35.35
CA THR A 49 7.93 32.89 34.99
C THR A 49 7.09 32.31 33.86
N TYR A 50 7.75 32.02 32.73
CA TYR A 50 7.18 31.37 31.56
C TYR A 50 7.79 29.99 31.38
N VAL A 51 6.99 29.00 31.00
CA VAL A 51 7.47 27.65 30.67
C VAL A 51 7.27 27.41 29.18
N CYS A 52 8.34 27.01 28.50
CA CYS A 52 8.28 26.54 27.11
C CYS A 52 7.51 25.20 27.10
N ALA A 53 6.32 25.17 26.52
CA ALA A 53 5.47 23.99 26.45
C ALA A 53 5.44 23.42 25.03
N ILE A 54 5.53 22.11 24.93
CA ILE A 54 5.33 21.38 23.69
C ILE A 54 3.82 21.27 23.48
N THR A 55 3.29 21.88 22.42
CA THR A 55 1.86 21.75 22.09
C THR A 55 1.56 20.34 21.61
N ALA A 56 0.30 19.90 21.77
CA ALA A 56 -0.23 18.55 21.59
C ALA A 56 -0.02 17.88 20.20
N THR A 57 0.81 18.43 19.33
CA THR A 57 1.19 17.92 18.01
C THR A 57 2.52 17.16 18.01
N SER A 58 3.27 17.15 19.12
CA SER A 58 4.52 16.38 19.22
C SER A 58 4.29 14.86 19.20
N ARG A 59 5.01 14.16 18.33
CA ARG A 59 4.94 12.70 18.20
C ARG A 59 5.54 12.03 19.44
N CYS A 60 4.94 10.91 19.89
CA CYS A 60 5.46 10.10 21.00
C CYS A 60 6.94 9.67 20.81
N SER A 61 7.42 9.60 19.57
CA SER A 61 8.80 9.28 19.21
C SER A 61 9.83 10.36 19.59
N GLN A 62 9.40 11.56 20.00
CA GLN A 62 10.28 12.64 20.44
C GLN A 62 10.60 12.58 21.95
N PHE A 63 9.94 11.70 22.69
CA PHE A 63 10.19 11.49 24.12
C PHE A 63 11.18 10.32 24.28
N THR A 64 12.31 10.56 24.95
CA THR A 64 13.32 9.53 25.23
C THR A 64 13.56 9.41 26.73
N ARG A 65 13.93 8.23 27.23
CA ARG A 65 14.38 8.11 28.63
C ARG A 65 15.76 8.76 28.77
N CYS A 66 16.01 9.41 29.90
CA CYS A 66 17.33 9.96 30.20
C CYS A 66 18.38 8.85 30.18
N GLN A 67 19.38 8.96 29.29
CA GLN A 67 20.46 7.97 29.20
C GLN A 67 21.86 8.58 29.36
N ALA A 68 21.99 9.91 29.53
CA ALA A 68 23.28 10.56 29.75
C ALA A 68 23.48 10.95 31.22
N PRO A 69 24.73 10.93 31.74
CA PRO A 69 25.06 11.32 33.12
C PRO A 69 24.73 12.78 33.45
N ASN A 70 24.50 13.63 32.43
CA ASN A 70 24.13 15.05 32.58
C ASN A 70 22.62 15.30 32.37
N ASP A 71 21.82 14.25 32.15
CA ASP A 71 20.36 14.31 31.95
C ASP A 71 19.64 13.80 33.21
N ALA A 72 20.01 14.31 34.38
CA ALA A 72 19.51 13.82 35.66
C ALA A 72 18.09 14.31 35.97
N CYS A 73 17.08 13.68 35.36
CA CYS A 73 15.70 13.81 35.84
C CYS A 73 15.47 12.88 37.04
N GLN A 74 14.56 13.26 37.94
CA GLN A 74 14.21 12.42 39.09
C GLN A 74 13.52 11.12 38.64
N GLN A 75 13.48 10.11 39.51
CA GLN A 75 12.99 8.74 39.23
C GLN A 75 11.56 8.65 38.65
N ASN A 76 10.77 9.73 38.74
CA ASN A 76 9.40 9.85 38.22
C ASN A 76 9.26 10.96 37.16
N GLN A 77 10.28 11.20 36.35
CA GLN A 77 10.26 12.22 35.30
C GLN A 77 10.78 11.67 33.96
N VAL A 78 10.25 12.17 32.85
CA VAL A 78 10.71 11.88 31.48
C VAL A 78 11.44 13.10 30.93
N CYS A 79 12.59 12.87 30.32
CA CYS A 79 13.37 13.89 29.63
C CYS A 79 12.80 14.13 28.23
N VAL A 80 12.57 15.40 27.91
CA VAL A 80 12.19 15.81 26.56
C VAL A 80 13.28 16.74 26.03
N ARG A 81 13.93 16.29 24.96
CA ARG A 81 14.89 17.08 24.20
C ARG A 81 14.27 17.44 22.87
N HIS A 82 14.05 18.73 22.66
CA HIS A 82 13.72 19.24 21.33
C HIS A 82 15.02 19.58 20.61
N THR A 83 15.16 19.19 19.33
CA THR A 83 16.39 19.35 18.52
C THR A 83 16.80 20.81 18.26
N ARG A 84 16.02 21.77 18.75
CA ARG A 84 16.31 23.22 18.65
C ARG A 84 16.44 23.91 20.02
N CYS A 85 16.40 23.15 21.10
CA CYS A 85 16.60 23.66 22.46
C CYS A 85 17.95 23.12 22.96
N ASP A 86 19.03 23.85 22.66
CA ASP A 86 20.41 23.43 22.92
C ASP A 86 20.85 23.52 24.40
N SER A 87 19.99 24.00 25.29
CA SER A 87 20.31 24.15 26.72
C SER A 87 19.31 23.44 27.62
N GLN A 88 19.71 22.22 27.99
CA GLN A 88 19.15 21.33 29.01
C GLN A 88 17.81 20.62 28.69
N PRO A 89 17.71 19.33 29.04
CA PRO A 89 16.48 18.56 28.88
C PRO A 89 15.37 19.06 29.81
N LEU A 90 14.13 19.11 29.31
CA LEU A 90 12.96 19.36 30.15
C LEU A 90 12.55 18.07 30.86
N CYS A 91 12.55 18.05 32.19
CA CYS A 91 12.07 16.92 32.99
C CYS A 91 10.58 17.08 33.32
N ILE A 92 9.73 16.23 32.73
CA ILE A 92 8.27 16.27 32.94
C ILE A 92 7.86 15.13 33.88
N PRO A 93 7.12 15.39 34.98
CA PRO A 93 6.59 14.33 35.85
C PRO A 93 5.80 13.26 35.08
N THR A 94 6.08 11.99 35.31
CA THR A 94 5.36 10.85 34.70
C THR A 94 3.87 10.87 35.03
N SER A 95 3.48 11.47 36.16
CA SER A 95 2.08 11.64 36.57
C SER A 95 1.27 12.59 35.68
N LEU A 96 1.92 13.39 34.84
CA LEU A 96 1.25 14.24 33.85
C LEU A 96 0.98 13.51 32.53
N PHE A 97 1.60 12.35 32.33
CA PHE A 97 1.30 11.46 31.23
C PHE A 97 0.24 10.47 31.72
N SER A 98 -0.99 10.62 31.25
CA SER A 98 -1.93 9.49 31.29
C SER A 98 -1.50 8.46 30.25
N ASP A 99 -1.78 7.17 30.49
CA ASP A 99 -1.61 6.11 29.46
C ASP A 99 -2.40 6.42 28.17
N GLN A 100 -3.38 7.32 28.24
CA GLN A 100 -4.12 7.87 27.11
C GLN A 100 -3.32 8.87 26.24
N SER A 101 -2.32 9.55 26.81
CA SER A 101 -1.54 10.60 26.13
C SER A 101 -0.27 10.10 25.44
N CYS A 102 0.25 8.95 25.84
CA CYS A 102 1.38 8.27 25.19
C CYS A 102 1.17 6.76 25.30
N PRO A 103 0.42 6.11 24.38
CA PRO A 103 0.24 4.67 24.41
C PRO A 103 1.62 3.99 24.37
N GLY A 104 1.78 2.94 25.17
CA GLY A 104 3.02 2.17 25.19
C GLY A 104 3.39 1.68 23.78
N ILE A 105 4.67 1.71 23.45
CA ILE A 105 5.13 1.11 22.19
C ILE A 105 5.03 -0.40 22.34
N HIS A 106 4.16 -0.99 21.54
CA HIS A 106 4.03 -2.42 21.40
C HIS A 106 5.12 -2.95 20.47
N ILE A 107 5.74 -4.05 20.86
CA ILE A 107 6.72 -4.78 20.04
C ILE A 107 6.12 -6.14 19.72
N THR A 108 6.03 -6.47 18.44
CA THR A 108 5.57 -7.78 17.97
C THR A 108 6.61 -8.39 17.05
N ASN A 109 6.88 -9.67 17.23
CA ASN A 109 7.87 -10.40 16.44
C ASN A 109 7.18 -11.48 15.60
N TYR A 110 7.66 -11.66 14.39
CA TYR A 110 7.35 -12.78 13.51
C TYR A 110 8.65 -13.45 13.08
N THR A 111 8.78 -14.76 13.26
CA THR A 111 10.00 -15.50 12.97
C THR A 111 9.73 -16.57 11.93
N SER A 112 10.57 -16.65 10.90
CA SER A 112 10.49 -17.68 9.87
C SER A 112 11.88 -17.89 9.24
N SER A 113 11.96 -18.64 8.14
CA SER A 113 13.19 -18.85 7.38
C SER A 113 12.88 -18.92 5.90
N LEU A 114 13.66 -18.22 5.09
CA LEU A 114 13.68 -18.42 3.64
C LEU A 114 14.44 -19.73 3.35
N VAL A 115 13.86 -20.63 2.57
CA VAL A 115 14.41 -21.95 2.25
C VAL A 115 14.21 -22.30 0.76
N PRO A 116 15.01 -23.22 0.17
CA PRO A 116 14.93 -23.55 -1.26
C PRO A 116 13.60 -24.07 -1.86
N PRO A 117 12.62 -24.61 -1.12
CA PRO A 117 11.29 -24.86 -1.68
C PRO A 117 10.38 -23.62 -1.75
N ASP A 118 10.80 -22.47 -1.19
CA ASP A 118 9.98 -21.26 -1.20
C ASP A 118 9.80 -20.71 -2.61
N ALA A 119 8.69 -20.00 -2.80
CA ALA A 119 8.41 -19.35 -4.06
C ALA A 119 9.49 -18.31 -4.37
N GLN A 120 9.81 -18.17 -5.66
CA GLN A 120 10.73 -17.15 -6.15
C GLN A 120 9.97 -16.11 -6.94
N TYR A 121 10.48 -14.89 -6.96
CA TYR A 121 9.97 -13.83 -7.81
C TYR A 121 11.11 -12.97 -8.39
N THR A 122 10.74 -12.07 -9.29
CA THR A 122 11.63 -11.00 -9.75
C THR A 122 11.33 -9.78 -8.90
N ARG A 123 12.32 -9.24 -8.20
CA ARG A 123 12.10 -8.07 -7.34
C ARG A 123 11.86 -6.80 -8.17
N PRO A 124 11.13 -5.80 -7.64
CA PRO A 124 11.08 -4.46 -8.20
C PRO A 124 12.49 -3.90 -8.45
N GLY A 125 12.87 -3.72 -9.71
CA GLY A 125 14.18 -3.18 -10.10
C GLY A 125 15.40 -4.08 -9.79
N GLY A 126 15.17 -5.36 -9.47
CA GLY A 126 16.23 -6.30 -9.09
C GLY A 126 16.30 -7.56 -9.96
N SER A 127 17.20 -8.46 -9.58
CA SER A 127 17.40 -9.75 -10.25
C SER A 127 16.26 -10.73 -9.97
N SER A 128 16.01 -11.64 -10.92
CA SER A 128 15.11 -12.79 -10.74
C SER A 128 15.72 -13.86 -9.84
N GLY A 129 14.88 -14.80 -9.37
CA GLY A 129 15.34 -15.98 -8.64
C GLY A 129 15.62 -15.73 -7.15
N THR A 130 14.89 -14.80 -6.55
CA THR A 130 14.95 -14.53 -5.11
C THR A 130 13.81 -15.21 -4.38
N TYR A 131 14.15 -16.01 -3.37
CA TYR A 131 13.17 -16.60 -2.46
C TYR A 131 12.50 -15.50 -1.65
N TYR A 132 11.18 -15.62 -1.48
CA TYR A 132 10.43 -14.66 -0.69
C TYR A 132 9.41 -15.36 0.20
N GLU A 133 9.06 -14.67 1.27
CA GLU A 133 7.92 -14.99 2.10
C GLU A 133 7.01 -13.78 2.18
N ALA A 134 5.72 -13.96 1.88
CA ALA A 134 4.73 -12.91 2.06
C ALA A 134 3.96 -13.14 3.35
N ILE A 135 3.80 -12.06 4.10
CA ILE A 135 3.19 -12.05 5.43
C ILE A 135 2.09 -11.01 5.38
N GLN A 136 0.85 -11.43 5.55
CA GLN A 136 -0.25 -10.50 5.77
C GLN A 136 -0.09 -9.88 7.16
N LEU A 137 -0.25 -8.56 7.24
CA LEU A 137 -0.29 -7.83 8.49
C LEU A 137 -1.53 -6.96 8.60
N THR A 138 -2.11 -6.93 9.79
CA THR A 138 -3.22 -6.03 10.16
C THR A 138 -2.91 -5.39 11.51
N VAL A 139 -3.37 -4.15 11.70
CA VAL A 139 -3.21 -3.43 12.96
C VAL A 139 -4.57 -3.02 13.52
N PRO A 140 -4.78 -3.10 14.85
CA PRO A 140 -6.05 -2.66 15.46
C PRO A 140 -6.12 -1.15 15.68
N THR A 141 -4.97 -0.45 15.67
CA THR A 141 -4.90 1.01 15.88
C THR A 141 -4.17 1.68 14.74
N SER A 142 -4.78 2.69 14.10
CA SER A 142 -4.12 3.48 13.06
C SER A 142 -2.95 4.27 13.66
N GLY A 143 -1.84 4.37 12.95
CA GLY A 143 -0.70 5.15 13.42
C GLY A 143 0.61 4.80 12.73
N HIS A 144 1.70 5.36 13.24
CA HIS A 144 3.04 5.10 12.72
C HIS A 144 3.64 3.83 13.31
N TYR A 145 4.05 2.91 12.43
CA TYR A 145 4.74 1.67 12.76
C TYR A 145 6.13 1.65 12.14
N ASP A 146 7.07 1.03 12.83
CA ASP A 146 8.39 0.66 12.31
C ASP A 146 8.40 -0.85 12.09
N LEU A 147 8.54 -1.29 10.85
CA LEU A 147 8.78 -2.69 10.49
C LEU A 147 10.26 -2.86 10.17
N SER A 148 10.95 -3.79 10.82
CA SER A 148 12.37 -4.07 10.56
C SER A 148 12.67 -5.56 10.60
N SER A 149 13.76 -6.00 9.99
CA SER A 149 14.27 -7.35 10.16
C SER A 149 15.42 -7.45 11.16
N MET A 150 15.63 -8.68 11.64
CA MET A 150 16.81 -9.13 12.33
C MET A 150 17.17 -10.51 11.79
N SER A 151 18.31 -10.62 11.14
CA SER A 151 18.81 -11.84 10.52
C SER A 151 20.34 -11.83 10.40
N GLY A 152 20.93 -13.01 10.16
CA GLY A 152 22.31 -13.15 9.71
C GLY A 152 22.47 -13.05 8.18
N ILE A 153 21.37 -12.92 7.43
CA ILE A 153 21.39 -12.70 5.97
C ILE A 153 21.03 -11.25 5.64
N ASP A 154 21.44 -10.80 4.47
CA ASP A 154 21.09 -9.49 3.92
C ASP A 154 19.63 -9.50 3.44
N THR A 155 18.75 -8.81 4.16
CA THR A 155 17.30 -8.87 3.97
C THR A 155 16.76 -7.60 3.32
N HIS A 156 15.78 -7.76 2.44
CA HIS A 156 15.07 -6.68 1.76
C HIS A 156 13.58 -6.84 2.05
N GLY A 157 12.95 -5.79 2.55
CA GLY A 157 11.52 -5.74 2.84
C GLY A 157 10.76 -4.91 1.80
N TYR A 158 9.62 -5.42 1.34
CA TYR A 158 8.67 -4.70 0.48
C TYR A 158 7.29 -4.73 1.13
N LEU A 159 6.64 -3.58 1.26
CA LEU A 159 5.32 -3.44 1.86
C LEU A 159 4.29 -3.05 0.81
N TYR A 160 3.19 -3.77 0.78
CA TYR A 160 2.09 -3.62 -0.17
C TYR A 160 0.79 -3.23 0.54
N ASN A 161 0.00 -2.37 -0.09
CA ASN A 161 -1.37 -2.08 0.34
C ASN A 161 -2.32 -3.16 -0.22
N GLY A 162 -2.78 -4.08 0.62
CA GLY A 162 -3.52 -5.26 0.19
C GLY A 162 -2.61 -6.37 -0.33
N THR A 163 -3.03 -7.01 -1.42
CA THR A 163 -2.42 -8.23 -1.93
C THR A 163 -1.10 -7.97 -2.66
N PHE A 164 -0.10 -8.80 -2.38
CA PHE A 164 1.13 -8.92 -3.16
C PHE A 164 0.96 -9.90 -4.33
N TYR A 165 1.47 -9.51 -5.50
CA TYR A 165 1.42 -10.30 -6.72
C TYR A 165 2.84 -10.57 -7.24
N PRO A 166 3.38 -11.79 -7.08
CA PRO A 166 4.76 -12.12 -7.47
C PRO A 166 5.08 -11.87 -8.95
N SER A 167 4.07 -12.01 -9.81
CA SER A 167 4.16 -11.77 -11.25
C SER A 167 4.12 -10.29 -11.66
N ASN A 168 3.63 -9.42 -10.77
CA ASN A 168 3.66 -7.98 -10.93
C ASN A 168 3.99 -7.30 -9.60
N PRO A 169 5.26 -7.38 -9.17
CA PRO A 169 5.70 -6.96 -7.84
C PRO A 169 5.71 -5.44 -7.64
N GLN A 170 5.44 -4.65 -8.68
CA GLN A 170 5.27 -3.20 -8.59
C GLN A 170 3.84 -2.82 -8.18
N LEU A 171 2.87 -3.69 -8.46
CA LEU A 171 1.47 -3.43 -8.16
C LEU A 171 1.26 -3.39 -6.64
N ASN A 172 0.57 -2.36 -6.16
CA ASN A 172 0.26 -2.10 -4.75
C ASN A 172 1.46 -1.84 -3.83
N LEU A 173 2.69 -1.75 -4.36
CA LEU A 173 3.87 -1.45 -3.55
C LEU A 173 3.77 -0.02 -2.98
N ILE A 174 3.91 0.12 -1.66
CA ILE A 174 3.82 1.42 -0.97
C ILE A 174 5.10 1.84 -0.26
N ALA A 175 5.97 0.89 0.11
CA ALA A 175 7.27 1.17 0.69
C ALA A 175 8.20 -0.03 0.55
N TYR A 176 9.51 0.18 0.54
CA TYR A 176 10.50 -0.88 0.57
C TYR A 176 11.83 -0.35 1.08
N ASN A 177 12.68 -1.25 1.57
CA ASN A 177 14.00 -0.92 2.08
C ASN A 177 14.85 -2.20 2.27
N ASP A 178 16.17 -2.12 2.17
CA ASP A 178 17.12 -3.21 2.48
C ASP A 178 18.08 -2.93 3.64
N ASP A 179 18.53 -1.68 3.84
CA ASP A 179 19.63 -1.40 4.80
C ASP A 179 19.27 -0.46 5.97
N GLY A 180 18.00 -0.12 6.13
CA GLY A 180 17.51 0.96 6.99
C GLY A 180 17.60 0.68 8.50
N ALA A 181 17.80 -0.57 8.93
CA ALA A 181 18.02 -0.94 10.33
C ALA A 181 19.51 -1.09 10.68
N GLY A 182 20.41 -1.00 9.71
CA GLY A 182 21.83 -1.34 9.85
C GLY A 182 22.07 -2.85 9.83
N GLY A 183 23.32 -3.26 9.58
CA GLY A 183 23.67 -4.70 9.48
C GLY A 183 22.97 -5.43 8.33
N SER A 184 22.71 -4.73 7.22
CA SER A 184 22.02 -5.26 6.05
C SER A 184 20.60 -5.77 6.31
N GLN A 185 19.89 -5.07 7.20
CA GLN A 185 18.53 -5.36 7.60
C GLN A 185 17.59 -4.22 7.19
N PHE A 186 16.42 -4.57 6.66
CA PHE A 186 15.45 -3.59 6.23
C PHE A 186 14.86 -2.83 7.42
N LYS A 187 14.49 -1.57 7.18
CA LYS A 187 13.60 -0.79 8.05
C LYS A 187 12.61 0.03 7.23
N ILE A 188 11.33 -0.14 7.51
CA ILE A 188 10.21 0.53 6.84
C ILE A 188 9.39 1.29 7.90
N PRO A 189 9.66 2.59 8.10
CA PRO A 189 8.78 3.46 8.88
C PRO A 189 7.55 3.84 8.04
N ILE A 190 6.35 3.52 8.51
CA ILE A 190 5.12 3.68 7.71
C ILE A 190 3.91 4.03 8.59
N TYR A 191 2.93 4.74 8.03
CA TYR A 191 1.62 4.91 8.66
C TYR A 191 0.68 3.79 8.20
N LEU A 192 0.10 3.03 9.12
CA LEU A 192 -0.87 1.97 8.83
C LEU A 192 -2.25 2.36 9.35
N GLU A 193 -3.29 2.01 8.60
CA GLU A 193 -4.69 2.21 8.98
C GLU A 193 -5.24 0.96 9.69
N ALA A 194 -6.04 1.17 10.73
CA ALA A 194 -6.67 0.11 11.49
C ALA A 194 -7.59 -0.74 10.61
N GLY A 195 -7.45 -2.07 10.72
CA GLY A 195 -8.28 -3.04 10.01
C GLY A 195 -7.98 -3.19 8.51
N VAL A 196 -7.05 -2.40 7.94
CA VAL A 196 -6.62 -2.57 6.55
C VAL A 196 -5.61 -3.70 6.46
N PRO A 197 -5.80 -4.69 5.56
CA PRO A 197 -4.81 -5.73 5.32
C PRO A 197 -3.68 -5.21 4.44
N TYR A 198 -2.45 -5.33 4.92
CA TYR A 198 -1.23 -5.08 4.17
C TYR A 198 -0.47 -6.39 3.96
N THR A 199 0.40 -6.43 2.96
CA THR A 199 1.31 -7.58 2.77
C THR A 199 2.75 -7.10 2.87
N LEU A 200 3.51 -7.65 3.82
CA LEU A 200 4.96 -7.51 3.90
C LEU A 200 5.62 -8.70 3.21
N VAL A 201 6.43 -8.45 2.21
CA VAL A 201 7.27 -9.44 1.56
C VAL A 201 8.69 -9.30 2.10
N VAL A 202 9.19 -10.38 2.69
CA VAL A 202 10.59 -10.51 3.11
C VAL A 202 11.33 -11.35 2.08
N THR A 203 12.42 -10.82 1.56
CA THR A 203 13.34 -11.49 0.63
C THR A 203 14.77 -11.16 1.03
N THR A 204 15.76 -11.73 0.34
CA THR A 204 17.17 -11.34 0.47
C THR A 204 17.57 -10.25 -0.53
N HIS A 205 18.70 -9.56 -0.35
CA HIS A 205 19.31 -8.66 -1.35
C HIS A 205 20.05 -9.42 -2.47
N ASN A 206 20.65 -10.57 -2.17
CA ASN A 206 21.30 -11.41 -3.17
C ASN A 206 20.42 -12.60 -3.59
N PRO A 207 20.27 -12.89 -4.89
CA PRO A 207 19.53 -14.07 -5.37
C PRO A 207 20.10 -15.38 -4.81
N GLY A 208 19.22 -16.35 -4.56
CA GLY A 208 19.58 -17.67 -4.05
C GLY A 208 19.99 -17.72 -2.56
N SER A 209 20.14 -16.58 -1.87
CA SER A 209 20.40 -16.55 -0.43
C SER A 209 19.16 -17.02 0.36
N THR A 210 19.41 -17.81 1.40
CA THR A 210 18.38 -18.40 2.28
C THR A 210 18.87 -18.33 3.73
N GLY A 211 17.95 -18.38 4.69
CA GLY A 211 18.27 -18.33 6.10
C GLY A 211 17.12 -17.85 6.99
N PRO A 212 17.27 -18.00 8.31
CA PRO A 212 16.27 -17.58 9.28
C PRO A 212 16.20 -16.06 9.37
N PHE A 213 15.02 -15.52 9.61
CA PHE A 213 14.81 -14.10 9.86
C PHE A 213 13.75 -13.87 10.93
N THR A 214 13.84 -12.72 11.58
CA THR A 214 12.79 -12.19 12.47
C THR A 214 12.35 -10.83 11.95
N VAL A 215 11.05 -10.65 11.71
CA VAL A 215 10.44 -9.33 11.55
C VAL A 215 10.08 -8.80 12.93
N VAL A 216 10.54 -7.59 13.23
CA VAL A 216 10.23 -6.83 14.45
C VAL A 216 9.36 -5.65 14.04
N GLY A 217 8.12 -5.65 14.49
CA GLY A 217 7.18 -4.56 14.32
C GLY A 217 7.04 -3.76 15.62
N LYS A 218 7.16 -2.43 15.54
CA LYS A 218 6.98 -1.51 16.67
C LYS A 218 5.90 -0.48 16.35
N GLY A 219 4.97 -0.22 17.27
CA GLY A 219 3.99 0.84 17.05
C GLY A 219 2.97 1.00 18.19
N PRO A 220 1.88 1.74 17.94
CA PRO A 220 0.85 2.05 18.94
C PRO A 220 0.08 0.84 19.46
N SER A 221 0.10 -0.29 18.76
CA SER A 221 -0.58 -1.52 19.14
C SER A 221 0.12 -2.75 18.57
N ASN A 222 -0.27 -3.95 19.01
CA ASN A 222 0.28 -5.20 18.46
C ASN A 222 -0.07 -5.33 16.97
N ILE A 223 0.87 -5.86 16.18
CA ILE A 223 0.63 -6.20 14.78
C ILE A 223 0.23 -7.68 14.70
N TYR A 224 -0.84 -7.99 13.98
CA TYR A 224 -1.23 -9.38 13.73
C TYR A 224 -0.61 -9.85 12.42
N PHE A 225 0.34 -10.79 12.51
CA PHE A 225 0.98 -11.41 11.36
C PHE A 225 0.30 -12.74 11.00
N SER A 226 0.12 -12.98 9.70
CA SER A 226 -0.33 -14.26 9.16
C SER A 226 0.48 -14.59 7.91
N GLN A 227 1.09 -15.78 7.89
CA GLN A 227 1.85 -16.23 6.73
C GLN A 227 0.92 -16.46 5.54
N ILE A 228 1.27 -15.93 4.37
CA ILE A 228 0.60 -16.27 3.11
C ILE A 228 1.38 -17.42 2.48
N ILE A 229 0.79 -18.61 2.51
CA ILE A 229 1.37 -19.80 1.89
C ILE A 229 1.06 -19.77 0.40
N TYR A 230 2.05 -19.41 -0.41
CA TYR A 230 2.02 -19.73 -1.84
C TYR A 230 2.44 -21.19 -1.98
N THR A 231 1.50 -22.07 -2.30
CA THR A 231 1.84 -23.45 -2.62
C THR A 231 2.69 -23.45 -3.88
N THR A 232 3.99 -23.71 -3.73
CA THR A 232 4.88 -24.03 -4.84
C THR A 232 4.51 -25.40 -5.40
N THR A 233 3.38 -25.47 -6.10
CA THR A 233 3.29 -26.45 -7.17
C THR A 233 4.29 -26.00 -8.22
N THR A 234 5.49 -26.58 -8.16
CA THR A 234 6.53 -26.52 -9.18
C THR A 234 6.00 -27.19 -10.46
N THR A 235 5.04 -26.55 -11.09
CA THR A 235 4.62 -26.80 -12.44
C THR A 235 4.61 -25.43 -13.08
N ARG A 236 5.59 -25.23 -13.98
CA ARG A 236 5.54 -24.35 -15.17
C ARG A 236 4.18 -23.64 -15.25
N PRO A 237 4.11 -22.29 -15.27
CA PRO A 237 2.85 -21.54 -15.19
C PRO A 237 1.84 -22.28 -16.05
N ILE A 238 0.82 -22.86 -15.42
CA ILE A 238 -0.18 -23.61 -16.15
C ILE A 238 -0.84 -22.53 -16.97
N ILE A 239 -0.42 -22.41 -18.22
CA ILE A 239 -1.08 -21.54 -19.18
C ILE A 239 -2.43 -22.21 -19.39
N VAL A 240 -3.40 -21.83 -18.57
CA VAL A 240 -4.77 -22.24 -18.74
C VAL A 240 -5.30 -21.43 -19.89
N SER A 241 -5.71 -22.13 -20.94
CA SER A 241 -6.42 -21.51 -22.03
C SER A 241 -7.92 -21.64 -21.83
N ALA A 242 -8.63 -20.55 -22.08
CA ALA A 242 -10.05 -20.57 -22.34
C ALA A 242 -10.25 -20.24 -23.81
N SER A 243 -11.13 -20.97 -24.49
CA SER A 243 -11.50 -20.67 -25.87
C SER A 243 -13.00 -20.63 -26.05
N TYR A 244 -13.44 -19.79 -26.96
CA TYR A 244 -14.83 -19.67 -27.37
C TYR A 244 -14.89 -19.50 -28.88
N ASN A 245 -15.81 -20.21 -29.52
CA ASN A 245 -16.03 -20.17 -30.96
C ASN A 245 -17.49 -19.85 -31.21
N SER A 246 -17.78 -18.93 -32.12
CA SER A 246 -19.14 -18.57 -32.51
C SER A 246 -19.13 -17.81 -33.82
N ASP A 247 -20.31 -17.35 -34.23
CA ASP A 247 -20.50 -16.49 -35.38
C ASP A 247 -20.95 -15.11 -34.89
N LEU A 248 -20.28 -14.08 -35.41
CA LEU A 248 -20.84 -12.75 -35.38
C LEU A 248 -21.83 -12.65 -36.54
N THR A 249 -23.02 -12.13 -36.28
CA THR A 249 -24.12 -12.01 -37.25
C THR A 249 -24.75 -10.62 -37.15
N SER A 250 -25.62 -10.28 -38.10
CA SER A 250 -26.42 -9.05 -38.04
C SER A 250 -27.42 -9.00 -36.88
N SER A 251 -27.66 -10.11 -36.17
CA SER A 251 -28.50 -10.16 -34.97
C SER A 251 -27.74 -9.82 -33.68
N ASN A 252 -26.41 -9.77 -33.73
CA ASN A 252 -25.60 -9.37 -32.59
C ASN A 252 -25.80 -7.89 -32.26
N PRO A 253 -25.59 -7.48 -31.00
CA PRO A 253 -25.58 -6.07 -30.65
C PRO A 253 -24.46 -5.35 -31.40
N HIS A 254 -24.65 -4.05 -31.62
CA HIS A 254 -23.71 -3.20 -32.32
C HIS A 254 -23.51 -1.87 -31.58
N TYR A 255 -22.42 -1.19 -31.91
CA TYR A 255 -22.05 0.08 -31.30
C TYR A 255 -21.19 0.93 -32.24
N ASP A 256 -21.08 2.22 -31.93
CA ASP A 256 -20.16 3.15 -32.58
C ASP A 256 -18.77 3.00 -31.93
N ARG A 257 -17.90 2.19 -32.54
CA ARG A 257 -16.56 1.89 -32.01
C ARG A 257 -15.72 3.16 -31.82
N THR A 258 -14.99 3.22 -30.71
CA THR A 258 -14.05 4.31 -30.40
C THR A 258 -13.04 4.53 -31.54
N GLY A 259 -13.10 5.68 -32.20
CA GLY A 259 -12.23 6.03 -33.34
C GLY A 259 -12.68 5.49 -34.70
N GLY A 260 -13.81 4.78 -34.79
CA GLY A 260 -14.38 4.24 -36.03
C GLY A 260 -15.35 5.18 -36.77
N GLY A 261 -15.65 6.36 -36.20
CA GLY A 261 -16.73 7.23 -36.69
C GLY A 261 -18.12 6.66 -36.35
N SER A 262 -19.18 7.32 -36.83
CA SER A 262 -20.56 6.85 -36.65
C SER A 262 -20.87 5.77 -37.69
N GLN A 263 -20.51 4.53 -37.36
CA GLN A 263 -20.61 3.35 -38.21
C GLN A 263 -20.95 2.15 -37.34
N THR A 264 -21.67 1.19 -37.93
CA THR A 264 -22.15 0.00 -37.22
C THR A 264 -21.05 -1.06 -37.09
N TYR A 265 -20.65 -1.36 -35.85
CA TYR A 265 -19.75 -2.47 -35.52
C TYR A 265 -20.47 -3.47 -34.64
N TYR A 266 -20.68 -4.69 -35.14
CA TYR A 266 -21.26 -5.78 -34.37
C TYR A 266 -20.23 -6.32 -33.38
N TYR A 267 -20.67 -6.73 -32.19
CA TYR A 267 -19.75 -7.25 -31.18
C TYR A 267 -20.30 -8.46 -30.41
N GLN A 268 -19.37 -9.20 -29.81
CA GLN A 268 -19.64 -10.14 -28.73
C GLN A 268 -18.86 -9.70 -27.49
N ALA A 269 -19.53 -9.64 -26.34
CA ALA A 269 -18.90 -9.36 -25.05
C ALA A 269 -18.78 -10.64 -24.21
N PHE A 270 -17.73 -10.70 -23.39
CA PHE A 270 -17.48 -11.77 -22.44
C PHE A 270 -17.20 -11.17 -21.07
N GLU A 271 -17.83 -11.71 -20.02
CA GLU A 271 -17.36 -11.50 -18.66
C GLU A 271 -16.08 -12.32 -18.50
N VAL A 272 -15.01 -11.65 -18.09
CA VAL A 272 -13.71 -12.25 -17.82
C VAL A 272 -13.41 -12.13 -16.34
N ARG A 273 -13.20 -13.28 -15.70
CA ARG A 273 -12.61 -13.39 -14.37
C ARG A 273 -11.36 -14.25 -14.45
N VAL A 274 -10.39 -13.91 -13.61
CA VAL A 274 -9.17 -14.68 -13.42
C VAL A 274 -9.06 -15.04 -11.95
N ASP A 275 -8.56 -16.21 -11.62
CA ASP A 275 -8.33 -16.62 -10.22
C ASP A 275 -6.95 -16.21 -9.71
N GLU A 276 -6.02 -15.87 -10.61
CA GLU A 276 -4.70 -15.35 -10.30
C GLU A 276 -4.48 -13.97 -10.94
N THR A 277 -3.96 -13.01 -10.18
CA THR A 277 -3.58 -11.72 -10.78
C THR A 277 -2.27 -11.86 -11.53
N GLY A 278 -2.23 -11.38 -12.75
CA GLY A 278 -1.08 -11.65 -13.60
C GLY A 278 -1.24 -11.10 -15.00
N ASN A 279 -0.30 -11.46 -15.86
CA ASN A 279 -0.35 -11.07 -17.27
C ASN A 279 -1.18 -12.08 -18.08
N TYR A 280 -2.19 -11.57 -18.78
CA TYR A 280 -3.10 -12.36 -19.62
C TYR A 280 -3.07 -11.83 -21.04
N THR A 281 -3.09 -12.73 -22.01
CA THR A 281 -3.18 -12.43 -23.44
C THR A 281 -4.45 -13.03 -24.01
N PHE A 282 -5.23 -12.22 -24.72
CA PHE A 282 -6.40 -12.65 -25.47
C PHE A 282 -6.13 -12.46 -26.96
N THR A 283 -6.39 -13.49 -27.75
CA THR A 283 -6.23 -13.47 -29.22
C THR A 283 -7.52 -13.89 -29.89
N SER A 284 -7.75 -13.38 -31.09
CA SER A 284 -8.78 -13.88 -32.00
C SER A 284 -8.21 -14.76 -33.11
N ALA A 285 -9.08 -15.55 -33.74
CA ALA A 285 -8.85 -16.06 -35.08
C ALA A 285 -10.16 -15.99 -35.90
N SER A 286 -10.06 -15.38 -37.07
CA SER A 286 -11.16 -15.21 -38.03
C SER A 286 -10.60 -15.06 -39.45
N SER A 287 -11.46 -15.14 -40.46
CA SER A 287 -11.14 -14.75 -41.84
C SER A 287 -11.19 -13.24 -42.07
N TYR A 288 -11.61 -12.47 -41.06
CA TYR A 288 -11.75 -11.01 -41.12
C TYR A 288 -10.76 -10.33 -40.19
N ASP A 289 -10.54 -9.04 -40.44
CA ASP A 289 -9.76 -8.16 -39.58
C ASP A 289 -10.51 -7.87 -38.27
N THR A 290 -9.92 -8.23 -37.14
CA THR A 290 -10.59 -8.21 -35.82
C THR A 290 -10.05 -7.11 -34.93
N TYR A 291 -10.84 -6.68 -33.95
CA TYR A 291 -10.41 -5.73 -32.92
C TYR A 291 -10.87 -6.23 -31.55
N GLY A 292 -9.96 -6.25 -30.58
CA GLY A 292 -10.23 -6.62 -29.19
C GLY A 292 -10.13 -5.44 -28.24
N TYR A 293 -11.02 -5.38 -27.26
CA TYR A 293 -10.97 -4.43 -26.14
C TYR A 293 -11.13 -5.18 -24.82
N ILE A 294 -10.33 -4.85 -23.82
CA ILE A 294 -10.54 -5.24 -22.43
C ILE A 294 -11.00 -4.00 -21.67
N TYR A 295 -12.14 -4.09 -21.00
CA TYR A 295 -12.68 -3.07 -20.11
C TYR A 295 -12.54 -3.50 -18.66
N GLN A 296 -12.14 -2.59 -17.78
CA GLN A 296 -12.17 -2.81 -16.34
C GLN A 296 -13.58 -2.54 -15.79
N GLY A 297 -14.21 -3.54 -15.17
CA GLY A 297 -15.56 -3.41 -14.62
C GLY A 297 -16.65 -3.60 -15.68
N ASN A 298 -17.29 -2.53 -16.12
CA ASN A 298 -18.43 -2.57 -17.05
C ASN A 298 -18.05 -1.98 -18.42
N PHE A 299 -18.61 -2.57 -19.48
CA PHE A 299 -18.62 -2.03 -20.84
C PHE A 299 -19.96 -1.32 -21.10
N TYR A 300 -19.91 -0.11 -21.66
CA TYR A 300 -21.08 0.68 -22.01
C TYR A 300 -21.11 0.92 -23.54
N PRO A 301 -21.94 0.21 -24.33
CA PRO A 301 -21.93 0.32 -25.78
C PRO A 301 -22.22 1.73 -26.32
N LEU A 302 -23.01 2.52 -25.58
CA LEU A 302 -23.31 3.92 -25.92
C LEU A 302 -22.16 4.89 -25.60
N MET A 303 -21.19 4.44 -24.77
CA MET A 303 -20.02 5.22 -24.39
C MET A 303 -18.78 4.32 -24.32
N PRO A 304 -18.36 3.72 -25.45
CA PRO A 304 -17.33 2.68 -25.49
C PRO A 304 -15.92 3.20 -25.19
N GLN A 305 -15.74 4.51 -25.05
CA GLN A 305 -14.47 5.11 -24.62
C GLN A 305 -14.21 4.96 -23.11
N TYR A 306 -15.23 4.69 -22.29
CA TYR A 306 -15.08 4.58 -20.85
C TYR A 306 -14.56 3.19 -20.46
N ASN A 307 -13.75 3.15 -19.39
CA ASN A 307 -13.23 1.93 -18.76
C ASN A 307 -12.32 1.05 -19.64
N ILE A 308 -11.84 1.53 -20.79
CA ILE A 308 -10.86 0.78 -21.59
C ILE A 308 -9.60 0.57 -20.76
N HIS A 309 -9.25 -0.69 -20.54
CA HIS A 309 -8.02 -1.11 -19.86
C HIS A 309 -6.91 -1.42 -20.86
N ALA A 310 -7.25 -2.11 -21.94
CA ALA A 310 -6.34 -2.42 -23.05
C ALA A 310 -7.13 -2.64 -24.33
N LYS A 311 -6.50 -2.45 -25.50
CA LYS A 311 -7.14 -2.68 -26.80
C LYS A 311 -6.07 -2.92 -27.87
N ASP A 312 -6.43 -3.65 -28.92
CA ASP A 312 -5.53 -3.99 -30.03
C ASP A 312 -6.35 -4.52 -31.23
N ASP A 313 -5.90 -4.27 -32.47
CA ASP A 313 -6.48 -4.80 -33.71
C ASP A 313 -5.57 -5.74 -34.50
N ASP A 314 -4.26 -5.54 -34.47
CA ASP A 314 -3.33 -6.23 -35.37
C ASP A 314 -2.09 -6.80 -34.68
N GLY A 315 -2.11 -6.89 -33.35
CA GLY A 315 -0.99 -7.43 -32.58
C GLY A 315 -0.76 -8.93 -32.74
N ALA A 316 -1.67 -9.68 -33.37
CA ALA A 316 -1.46 -11.05 -33.84
C ALA A 316 -1.36 -11.15 -35.37
N ALA A 317 -0.77 -12.24 -35.85
CA ALA A 317 -0.63 -12.49 -37.28
C ALA A 317 -2.00 -12.54 -37.99
N ARG A 318 -2.03 -12.09 -39.26
CA ARG A 318 -3.22 -12.07 -40.13
C ARG A 318 -4.33 -11.13 -39.64
N ASN A 319 -3.95 -9.94 -39.16
CA ASN A 319 -4.88 -8.87 -38.73
C ASN A 319 -5.85 -9.37 -37.65
N GLN A 320 -5.31 -10.16 -36.72
CA GLN A 320 -6.05 -10.63 -35.56
C GLN A 320 -5.59 -9.80 -34.36
N PHE A 321 -6.50 -9.54 -33.42
CA PHE A 321 -6.09 -8.84 -32.22
C PHE A 321 -5.26 -9.76 -31.32
N GLN A 322 -4.36 -9.15 -30.56
CA GLN A 322 -3.64 -9.73 -29.44
C GLN A 322 -3.57 -8.73 -28.28
N VAL A 323 -4.64 -8.67 -27.49
CA VAL A 323 -4.67 -7.79 -26.32
C VAL A 323 -3.95 -8.46 -25.16
N THR A 324 -2.85 -7.86 -24.69
CA THR A 324 -2.13 -8.32 -23.49
C THR A 324 -2.28 -7.30 -22.37
N ALA A 325 -2.73 -7.73 -21.20
CA ALA A 325 -2.96 -6.86 -20.05
C ALA A 325 -2.74 -7.58 -18.72
N VAL A 326 -2.32 -6.81 -17.71
CA VAL A 326 -2.34 -7.30 -16.32
C VAL A 326 -3.78 -7.25 -15.81
N LEU A 327 -4.34 -8.41 -15.45
CA LEU A 327 -5.67 -8.53 -14.86
C LEU A 327 -5.56 -8.89 -13.39
N ARG A 328 -6.41 -8.30 -12.56
CA ARG A 328 -6.54 -8.59 -11.13
C ARG A 328 -7.64 -9.60 -10.85
N ALA A 329 -7.37 -10.58 -9.99
CA ALA A 329 -8.31 -11.65 -9.64
C ALA A 329 -9.54 -11.16 -8.86
N ASP A 330 -9.42 -10.02 -8.18
CA ASP A 330 -10.52 -9.39 -7.45
C ASP A 330 -11.37 -8.42 -8.31
N ILE A 331 -11.04 -8.27 -9.60
CA ILE A 331 -11.71 -7.37 -10.51
C ILE A 331 -12.41 -8.15 -11.64
N LYS A 332 -13.65 -7.78 -11.92
CA LYS A 332 -14.38 -8.23 -13.12
C LYS A 332 -13.92 -7.41 -14.33
N TYR A 333 -13.65 -8.08 -15.45
CA TYR A 333 -13.34 -7.43 -16.73
C TYR A 333 -14.39 -7.81 -17.78
N ILE A 334 -14.53 -6.98 -18.81
CA ILE A 334 -15.30 -7.30 -20.03
C ILE A 334 -14.35 -7.34 -21.22
N LEU A 335 -14.24 -8.48 -21.89
CA LEU A 335 -13.59 -8.60 -23.19
C LEU A 335 -14.64 -8.38 -24.28
N VAL A 336 -14.39 -7.45 -25.19
CA VAL A 336 -15.24 -7.19 -26.36
C VAL A 336 -14.48 -7.60 -27.62
N PHE A 337 -15.05 -8.57 -28.33
CA PHE A 337 -14.67 -8.97 -29.68
C PHE A 337 -15.51 -8.18 -30.69
N THR A 338 -14.87 -7.57 -31.68
CA THR A 338 -15.51 -6.92 -32.83
C THR A 338 -14.62 -7.06 -34.07
N THR A 339 -15.09 -6.58 -35.22
CA THR A 339 -14.27 -6.43 -36.44
C THR A 339 -13.67 -5.02 -36.54
N HIS A 340 -12.55 -4.90 -37.25
CA HIS A 340 -11.94 -3.59 -37.58
C HIS A 340 -12.78 -2.84 -38.63
N GLY A 341 -13.34 -3.57 -39.61
CA GLY A 341 -14.25 -3.03 -40.63
C GLY A 341 -15.71 -2.93 -40.14
N PRO A 342 -16.46 -1.88 -40.53
CA PRO A 342 -17.88 -1.72 -40.21
C PRO A 342 -18.72 -2.78 -40.97
N ASN A 343 -19.89 -3.12 -40.43
CA ASN A 343 -20.83 -4.09 -41.04
C ASN A 343 -20.20 -5.44 -41.43
N THR A 344 -19.09 -5.79 -40.80
CA THR A 344 -18.35 -7.03 -41.07
C THR A 344 -18.65 -8.01 -39.95
N PHE A 345 -18.99 -9.25 -40.31
CA PHE A 345 -19.31 -10.30 -39.35
C PHE A 345 -19.13 -11.67 -39.99
N GLY A 346 -18.97 -12.70 -39.16
CA GLY A 346 -18.79 -14.08 -39.56
C GLY A 346 -18.18 -14.90 -38.43
N SER A 347 -17.74 -16.11 -38.75
CA SER A 347 -17.16 -17.02 -37.77
C SER A 347 -15.87 -16.48 -37.15
N TYR A 348 -15.74 -16.69 -35.85
CA TYR A 348 -14.57 -16.30 -35.09
C TYR A 348 -14.30 -17.26 -33.94
N SER A 349 -13.05 -17.25 -33.48
CA SER A 349 -12.66 -17.77 -32.19
C SER A 349 -11.97 -16.70 -31.37
N VAL A 350 -12.15 -16.76 -30.05
CA VAL A 350 -11.39 -15.98 -29.07
C VAL A 350 -10.76 -16.96 -28.11
N SER A 351 -9.47 -16.78 -27.83
CA SER A 351 -8.75 -17.55 -26.83
C SER A 351 -8.01 -16.65 -25.86
N GLY A 352 -8.19 -16.88 -24.57
CA GLY A 352 -7.38 -16.28 -23.50
C GLY A 352 -6.30 -17.25 -23.04
N ARG A 353 -5.15 -16.73 -22.64
CA ARG A 353 -4.07 -17.47 -21.98
C ARG A 353 -3.43 -16.61 -20.89
N GLY A 354 -3.02 -17.18 -19.77
CA GLY A 354 -2.37 -16.43 -18.70
C GLY A 354 -1.85 -17.30 -17.57
N GLN A 355 -1.58 -16.68 -16.43
CA GLN A 355 -0.90 -17.31 -15.29
C GLN A 355 -1.85 -18.19 -14.45
N GLY A 356 -3.13 -17.82 -14.35
CA GLY A 356 -4.18 -18.61 -13.71
C GLY A 356 -5.30 -19.04 -14.66
N HIS A 357 -6.34 -19.65 -14.11
CA HIS A 357 -7.55 -20.01 -14.84
C HIS A 357 -8.31 -18.77 -15.30
N ILE A 358 -8.78 -18.84 -16.55
CA ILE A 358 -9.59 -17.79 -17.17
C ILE A 358 -11.03 -18.30 -17.26
N PHE A 359 -11.94 -17.60 -16.61
CA PHE A 359 -13.37 -17.81 -16.75
C PHE A 359 -13.88 -16.77 -17.75
N MET A 360 -14.21 -17.24 -18.95
CA MET A 360 -14.73 -16.40 -20.04
C MET A 360 -16.17 -16.80 -20.34
N THR A 361 -17.13 -15.98 -19.93
CA THR A 361 -18.56 -16.27 -20.09
C THR A 361 -19.18 -15.28 -21.08
N PRO A 362 -19.73 -15.74 -22.22
CA PRO A 362 -20.38 -14.85 -23.18
C PRO A 362 -21.57 -14.14 -22.53
N ILE A 363 -21.67 -12.83 -22.73
CA ILE A 363 -22.76 -12.01 -22.23
C ILE A 363 -23.69 -11.71 -23.39
N SER A 364 -24.94 -12.13 -23.28
CA SER A 364 -25.98 -11.88 -24.29
C SER A 364 -26.71 -10.54 -24.10
N GLN A 365 -26.16 -9.59 -23.34
CA GLN A 365 -26.89 -8.41 -22.91
C GLN A 365 -27.20 -7.47 -24.08
N THR A 366 -28.50 -7.27 -24.32
CA THR A 366 -29.04 -6.01 -24.84
C THR A 366 -28.86 -4.96 -23.76
N PHE A 367 -27.80 -4.16 -23.85
CA PHE A 367 -27.69 -2.94 -23.05
C PHE A 367 -28.73 -1.96 -23.60
N SER A 368 -29.92 -1.95 -23.01
CA SER A 368 -30.98 -0.96 -23.26
C SER A 368 -30.63 0.39 -22.66
#